data_AF-A0A3D2CFQ0-F1
#
_entry.id   AF-A0A3D2CFQ0-F1
#
_cell.length_a   1.000
_cell.length_b   1.000
_cell.length_c   1.000
_cell.angle_alpha   90.00
_cell.angle_beta   90.00
_cell.angle_gamma   90.00
#
_symmetry.space_group_name_H-M   'P 1'
#
loop_
_entity.id
_entity.type
_entity.pdbx_description
1 polymer ?
#
loop_
_entity_poly.entity_id
_entity_poly.type
_entity_poly.pdbx_seq_one_letter_code
_entity_poly.pdbx_strand_id
1 'polypeptide(L)'
;SPTIDIEYDLPVWPPIESVDENAVTTHLEGNVSYRIGTETYELVDAPLLVSFTSGEGKVVFSTFRVAKNGTSEMMEILQYMMYYL
;
A
#
# COMPACT_ATOMS: atom_id res chain seq x y z
N SER A 1 8.29 -15.39 2.88
CA SER A 1 8.20 -14.02 2.38
C SER A 1 8.72 -13.08 3.45
N PRO A 2 9.43 -12.00 3.11
CA PRO A 2 9.81 -10.99 4.10
C PRO A 2 8.53 -10.31 4.61
N THR A 3 8.48 -10.10 5.92
CA THR A 3 7.43 -9.31 6.58
C THR A 3 8.05 -7.98 6.95
N ILE A 4 7.33 -6.90 6.67
CA ILE A 4 7.73 -5.55 7.03
C ILE A 4 6.64 -4.93 7.90
N ASP A 5 7.05 -4.16 8.91
CA ASP A 5 6.11 -3.40 9.72
C ASP A 5 5.87 -2.04 9.05
N ILE A 6 4.60 -1.73 8.81
CA ILE A 6 4.18 -0.45 8.22
C ILE A 6 3.38 0.33 9.26
N GLU A 7 3.86 1.54 9.57
CA GLU A 7 3.14 2.50 10.37
C GLU A 7 2.02 3.15 9.54
N TYR A 8 0.79 2.92 10.00
CA TYR A 8 -0.44 3.50 9.47
C TYR A 8 -0.86 4.68 10.35
N ASP A 9 -0.21 5.82 10.14
CA ASP A 9 -0.28 6.96 11.04
C ASP A 9 -1.32 8.03 10.64
N LEU A 10 -1.99 7.85 9.50
CA LEU A 10 -2.94 8.82 8.97
C LEU A 10 -4.35 8.22 8.87
N PRO A 11 -5.37 8.86 9.47
CA PRO A 11 -6.77 8.45 9.30
C PRO A 11 -7.36 8.83 7.94
N VAL A 12 -6.58 9.48 7.06
CA VAL A 12 -7.07 10.14 5.84
C VAL A 12 -6.95 9.24 4.61
N TRP A 13 -6.08 8.23 4.63
CA TRP A 13 -5.93 7.31 3.51
C TRP A 13 -6.73 6.05 3.82
N PRO A 14 -7.92 5.87 3.20
CA PRO A 14 -8.67 4.66 3.40
C PRO A 14 -7.87 3.48 2.85
N PRO A 15 -7.92 2.32 3.51
CA PRO A 15 -7.33 1.12 2.97
C PRO A 15 -8.01 0.72 1.65
N ILE A 16 -7.29 -0.05 0.83
CA ILE A 16 -7.87 -0.65 -0.38
C ILE A 16 -8.56 -1.94 0.06
N GLU A 17 -9.87 -2.02 -0.13
CA GLU A 17 -10.62 -3.25 0.16
C GLU A 17 -10.51 -4.27 -0.98
N SER A 18 -10.38 -3.80 -2.22
CA SER A 18 -10.27 -4.65 -3.42
C SER A 18 -9.72 -3.86 -4.61
N VAL A 19 -9.22 -4.59 -5.61
CA VAL A 19 -8.76 -4.06 -6.89
C VAL A 19 -9.32 -4.88 -8.05
N ASP A 20 -9.32 -4.34 -9.26
CA ASP A 20 -9.50 -5.15 -10.46
C ASP A 20 -8.22 -5.95 -10.73
N GLU A 21 -8.25 -7.25 -10.42
CA GLU A 21 -7.12 -8.17 -10.54
C GLU A 21 -6.55 -8.28 -11.98
N ASN A 22 -7.33 -7.91 -13.00
CA ASN A 22 -6.88 -7.96 -14.40
C ASN A 22 -6.19 -6.67 -14.85
N ALA A 23 -6.40 -5.56 -14.13
CA ALA A 23 -5.92 -4.24 -14.50
C ALA A 23 -4.89 -3.67 -13.51
N VAL A 24 -4.89 -4.16 -12.28
CA VAL A 24 -4.08 -3.65 -11.18
C VAL A 24 -3.15 -4.75 -10.68
N THR A 25 -1.87 -4.41 -10.53
CA THR A 25 -0.89 -5.28 -9.88
C THR A 25 -0.72 -4.86 -8.43
N THR A 26 -0.94 -5.81 -7.51
CA THR A 26 -0.60 -5.65 -6.10
C THR A 26 0.85 -6.04 -5.86
N HIS A 27 1.62 -5.15 -5.24
CA HIS A 27 3.05 -5.32 -4.92
C HIS A 27 3.28 -5.62 -3.45
N LEU A 28 2.38 -5.16 -2.60
CA LEU A 28 2.43 -5.39 -1.16
C LEU A 28 1.02 -5.62 -0.64
N GLU A 29 0.87 -6.66 0.18
CA GLU A 29 -0.36 -7.02 0.87
C GLU A 29 -0.07 -7.11 2.37
N GLY A 30 -1.10 -6.88 3.18
CA GLY A 30 -1.00 -7.05 4.61
C GLY A 30 -2.32 -6.86 5.33
N ASN A 31 -2.30 -7.16 6.62
CA ASN A 31 -3.48 -7.00 7.47
C ASN A 31 -3.56 -5.55 7.95
N VAL A 32 -4.72 -4.92 7.83
CA VAL A 32 -4.94 -3.51 8.19
C VAL A 32 -6.09 -3.39 9.17
N SER A 33 -5.79 -2.78 10.32
CA SER A 33 -6.79 -2.31 11.28
C SER A 33 -7.03 -0.82 11.07
N TYR A 34 -8.29 -0.42 10.85
CA TYR A 34 -8.66 0.98 10.64
C TYR A 34 -10.00 1.33 11.29
N ARG A 35 -10.30 2.62 11.43
CA ARG A 35 -11.49 3.09 12.13
C ARG A 35 -12.34 4.03 11.28
N ILE A 36 -13.66 3.83 11.31
CA ILE A 36 -14.65 4.76 10.77
C ILE A 36 -15.55 5.19 11.92
N GLY A 37 -15.48 6.47 12.29
CA GLY A 37 -16.17 6.97 13.48
C GLY A 37 -15.64 6.30 14.76
N THR A 38 -16.52 5.61 15.49
CA THR A 38 -16.14 4.85 16.70
C THR A 38 -15.81 3.39 16.42
N GLU A 39 -16.19 2.87 15.26
CA GLU A 39 -16.04 1.47 14.89
C GLU A 39 -14.62 1.16 14.39
N THR A 40 -14.17 -0.06 14.64
CA THR A 40 -12.89 -0.60 14.17
C THR A 40 -13.16 -1.74 13.20
N TYR A 41 -12.44 -1.73 12.09
CA TYR A 41 -12.53 -2.68 11.00
C TYR A 41 -11.17 -3.32 10.78
N GLU A 42 -11.18 -4.58 10.35
CA GLU A 42 -9.99 -5.35 10.00
C GLU A 42 -10.13 -5.82 8.56
N LEU A 43 -9.08 -5.60 7.76
CA LEU A 43 -8.93 -6.22 6.45
C LEU A 43 -7.78 -7.20 6.51
N VAL A 44 -7.98 -8.39 5.96
CA VAL A 44 -6.98 -9.45 5.86
C VAL A 44 -6.49 -9.49 4.43
N ASP A 45 -5.17 -9.59 4.25
CA ASP A 45 -4.51 -9.63 2.94
C ASP A 45 -4.91 -8.45 2.02
N ALA A 46 -5.04 -7.26 2.60
CA ALA A 46 -5.43 -6.06 1.87
C ALA A 46 -4.28 -5.52 1.01
N PRO A 47 -4.54 -5.02 -0.21
CA PRO A 47 -3.54 -4.32 -1.02
C PRO A 47 -3.05 -3.04 -0.31
N LEU A 48 -1.73 -2.93 -0.14
CA LEU A 48 -1.08 -1.78 0.50
C LEU A 48 -0.29 -0.92 -0.49
N LEU A 49 0.27 -1.56 -1.52
CA LEU A 49 0.99 -0.91 -2.63
C LEU A 49 0.54 -1.54 -3.94
N VAL A 50 0.02 -0.72 -4.85
CA VAL A 50 -0.49 -1.17 -6.14
C VAL A 50 0.05 -0.34 -7.29
N SER A 51 0.02 -0.89 -8.49
CA SER A 51 0.23 -0.11 -9.71
C SER A 51 -0.70 -0.51 -10.83
N PHE A 52 -1.01 0.43 -11.72
CA PHE A 52 -1.76 0.18 -12.94
C PHE A 52 -1.35 1.17 -14.03
N THR A 53 -1.65 0.83 -15.27
CA THR A 53 -1.38 1.70 -16.42
C THR A 53 -2.56 2.64 -16.66
N SER A 54 -2.28 3.91 -16.95
CA SER A 54 -3.29 4.88 -17.36
C SER A 54 -2.73 5.76 -18.47
N GLY A 55 -3.33 5.67 -19.67
CA GLY A 55 -2.76 6.28 -20.88
C GLY A 55 -1.39 5.70 -21.19
N GLU A 56 -0.40 6.57 -21.40
CA GLU A 56 1.00 6.19 -21.62
C GLU A 56 1.82 6.12 -20.32
N GLY A 57 1.19 6.40 -19.18
CA GLY A 57 1.84 6.45 -17.88
C GLY A 57 1.56 5.24 -16.99
N LYS A 58 2.38 5.10 -15.96
CA LYS A 58 2.16 4.17 -14.85
C LYS A 58 1.82 4.94 -13.59
N VAL A 59 0.77 4.51 -12.91
CA VAL A 59 0.38 5.03 -11.61
C VAL A 59 0.80 4.04 -10.55
N VAL A 60 1.46 4.52 -9.50
CA VAL A 60 1.79 3.76 -8.31
C VAL A 60 1.11 4.42 -7.13
N PHE A 61 0.40 3.64 -6.32
CA PHE A 61 -0.36 4.14 -5.18
C PHE A 61 -0.07 3.29 -3.94
N SER A 62 0.23 3.96 -2.84
CA SER A 62 0.40 3.35 -1.52
C SER A 62 -0.64 3.89 -0.55
N THR A 63 -1.17 3.02 0.32
CA THR A 63 -2.12 3.42 1.36
C THR A 63 -1.42 3.92 2.64
N PHE A 64 -0.09 3.92 2.66
CA PHE A 64 0.75 4.37 3.76
C PHE A 64 1.76 5.41 3.28
N ARG A 65 2.17 6.31 4.19
CA ARG A 65 3.17 7.34 3.89
C ARG A 65 4.56 6.73 3.87
N VAL A 66 5.20 6.75 2.71
CA VAL A 66 6.53 6.15 2.57
C VAL A 66 7.60 6.86 3.40
N ALA A 67 7.56 8.20 3.47
CA ALA A 67 8.52 8.99 4.26
C ALA A 67 8.46 8.75 5.78
N LYS A 68 7.29 8.33 6.30
CA LYS A 68 7.10 7.98 7.73
C LYS A 68 7.72 6.61 8.04
N ASN A 69 7.74 5.74 7.04
CA ASN A 69 8.18 4.36 7.16
C ASN A 69 9.66 4.15 6.79
N GLY A 70 10.49 5.20 6.73
CA GLY A 70 11.85 5.22 6.15
C GLY A 70 12.94 4.39 6.83
N THR A 71 12.64 3.19 7.30
CA THR A 71 13.64 2.16 7.66
C THR A 71 14.35 1.63 6.41
N SER A 72 15.46 0.93 6.60
CA SER A 72 16.26 0.35 5.51
C SER A 72 15.45 -0.54 4.57
N GLU A 73 14.51 -1.32 5.10
CA GLU A 73 13.63 -2.22 4.33
C GLU A 73 12.60 -1.43 3.51
N MET A 74 12.12 -0.29 4.00
CA MET A 74 11.22 0.58 3.23
C MET A 74 11.95 1.38 2.15
N MET A 75 13.26 1.64 2.34
CA MET A 75 14.11 2.20 1.29
C MET A 75 14.22 1.23 0.09
N GLU A 76 14.18 -0.08 0.33
CA GLU A 76 14.12 -1.08 -0.75
C GLU A 76 12.77 -1.00 -1.50
N ILE A 77 11.66 -0.79 -0.79
CA ILE A 77 10.35 -0.55 -1.44
C ILE A 77 10.35 0.75 -2.24
N LEU A 78 10.92 1.82 -1.70
CA LEU A 78 11.07 3.08 -2.44
C LEU A 78 11.92 2.89 -3.70
N GLN A 79 13.04 2.17 -3.60
CA GLN A 79 13.88 1.86 -4.75
C GLN A 79 13.13 1.01 -5.78
N TYR A 80 12.35 0.03 -5.33
CA TYR A 80 11.49 -0.75 -6.20
C TYR A 80 10.47 0.13 -6.93
N MET A 81 9.74 1.00 -6.21
CA MET A 81 8.79 1.94 -6.78
C MET A 81 9.42 2.92 -7.78
N MET A 82 10.65 3.35 -7.53
CA MET A 82 11.33 4.36 -8.36
C MET A 82 12.04 3.79 -9.60
N TYR A 83 12.56 2.57 -9.51
CA TYR A 83 13.46 2.03 -10.53
C TYR A 83 12.94 0.78 -11.24
N TYR A 84 11.98 0.06 -10.64
CA TYR A 84 11.50 -1.23 -11.14
C TYR A 84 10.02 -1.23 -11.50
N LEU A 85 9.25 -0.25 -11.03
CA LEU A 85 7.90 0.03 -11.51
C LEU A 85 7.94 1.05 -12.64
#